data_AF-A0A2E4M331-F1
#
_entry.id   AF-A0A2E4M331-F1
#
_cell.length_a   1.000
_cell.length_b   1.000
_cell.length_c   1.000
_cell.angle_alpha   90.00
_cell.angle_beta   90.00
_cell.angle_gamma   90.00
#
_symmetry.space_group_name_H-M   'P 1'
#
loop_
_entity.id
_entity.type
_entity.pdbx_description
1 polymer ?
#
loop_
_entity_poly.entity_id
_entity_poly.type
_entity_poly.pdbx_seq_one_letter_code
_entity_poly.pdbx_strand_id
1 'polypeptide(L)'
;MTIVGKIFTVLIFILSVMFLAFSVVVFNTHEELEDQVVALNARNQTLQADINTQTQERDDALEKLAQEQSARAYAIAALEAELQTAVNERDLISQDLTLIEAENTNLSSALKVAERTKERLSEEVAQIRTEIQDSQQSTDEMFLEVLRLTDGNNAQTAKLQLLVEREKQLVHRLARMNNVLRKNQLDEFSDVHEIPPVLDGVVTAVQKDLLQISLGHDDGIRQGHELDVYRGTKYVGRVQVRETNPSSAVCEIIPNYLRDTIRKDDLVATKLN
;
A
#
# COMPACT_ATOMS: atom_id res chain seq x y z
N MET A 1 -120.27 -133.94 5.01
CA MET A 1 -119.66 -132.60 5.16
C MET A 1 -120.76 -131.55 5.11
N THR A 2 -121.05 -130.89 6.23
CA THR A 2 -122.07 -129.84 6.29
C THR A 2 -121.58 -128.59 5.52
N ILE A 3 -122.49 -127.90 4.83
CA ILE A 3 -122.20 -126.69 4.04
C ILE A 3 -121.50 -125.62 4.91
N VAL A 4 -121.86 -125.56 6.19
CA VAL A 4 -121.26 -124.68 7.21
C VAL A 4 -119.76 -124.94 7.39
N GLY A 5 -119.31 -126.20 7.38
CA GLY A 5 -117.90 -126.55 7.52
C GLY A 5 -117.04 -126.10 6.33
N LYS A 6 -117.58 -126.19 5.09
CA LYS A 6 -116.88 -125.73 3.88
C LYS A 6 -116.71 -124.21 3.86
N ILE A 7 -117.73 -123.46 4.28
CA ILE A 7 -117.68 -121.99 4.39
C ILE A 7 -116.64 -121.58 5.44
N PHE A 8 -116.60 -122.27 6.58
CA PHE A 8 -115.64 -121.99 7.64
C PHE A 8 -114.19 -122.28 7.21
N THR A 9 -113.94 -123.38 6.51
CA THR A 9 -112.60 -123.71 5.98
C THR A 9 -112.14 -122.72 4.91
N VAL A 10 -113.05 -122.24 4.04
CA VAL A 10 -112.73 -121.23 3.02
C VAL A 10 -112.46 -119.86 3.67
N LEU A 11 -113.20 -119.52 4.73
CA LEU A 11 -113.00 -118.27 5.48
C LEU A 11 -111.66 -118.27 6.24
N ILE A 12 -111.30 -119.38 6.90
CA ILE A 12 -109.97 -119.52 7.53
C ILE A 12 -108.85 -119.47 6.48
N PHE A 13 -109.05 -120.08 5.31
CA PHE A 13 -108.09 -120.03 4.22
C PHE A 13 -107.87 -118.60 3.71
N ILE A 14 -108.95 -117.84 3.45
CA ILE A 14 -108.89 -116.43 3.05
C ILE A 14 -108.21 -115.59 4.14
N LEU A 15 -108.54 -115.80 5.42
CA LEU A 15 -107.92 -115.09 6.54
C LEU A 15 -106.41 -115.38 6.63
N SER A 16 -105.99 -116.63 6.39
CA SER A 16 -104.56 -116.99 6.38
C SER A 16 -103.79 -116.34 5.23
N VAL A 17 -104.42 -116.22 4.05
CA VAL A 17 -103.83 -115.55 2.88
C VAL A 17 -103.74 -114.04 3.12
N MET A 18 -104.75 -113.43 3.74
CA MET A 18 -104.69 -112.02 4.13
C MET A 18 -103.62 -111.77 5.19
N PHE A 19 -103.47 -112.65 6.18
CA PHE A 19 -102.45 -112.52 7.21
C PHE A 19 -101.02 -112.67 6.65
N LEU A 20 -100.84 -113.58 5.67
CA LEU A 20 -99.60 -113.72 4.93
C LEU A 20 -99.29 -112.46 4.12
N ALA A 21 -100.26 -111.93 3.38
CA ALA A 21 -100.09 -110.70 2.60
C ALA A 21 -99.74 -109.49 3.50
N PHE A 22 -100.40 -109.36 4.65
CA PHE A 22 -100.09 -108.31 5.63
C PHE A 22 -98.71 -108.49 6.26
N SER A 23 -98.29 -109.73 6.53
CA SER A 23 -96.95 -110.04 7.04
C SER A 23 -95.85 -109.66 6.05
N VAL A 24 -96.05 -109.91 4.75
CA VAL A 24 -95.10 -109.50 3.68
C VAL A 24 -95.03 -107.97 3.57
N VAL A 25 -96.16 -107.27 3.64
CA VAL A 25 -96.18 -105.80 3.63
C VAL A 25 -95.46 -105.23 4.85
N VAL A 26 -95.71 -105.76 6.05
CA VAL A 26 -95.04 -105.32 7.29
C VAL A 26 -93.53 -105.58 7.23
N PHE A 27 -93.13 -106.74 6.73
CA PHE A 27 -91.71 -107.09 6.56
C PHE A 27 -91.01 -106.11 5.60
N ASN A 28 -91.61 -105.85 4.42
CA ASN A 28 -91.07 -104.87 3.48
C ASN A 28 -90.99 -103.46 4.08
N THR A 29 -91.99 -103.03 4.86
CA THR A 29 -91.92 -101.72 5.55
C THR A 29 -90.87 -101.67 6.65
N HIS A 30 -90.56 -102.81 7.29
CA HIS A 30 -89.51 -102.88 8.30
C HIS A 30 -88.12 -102.82 7.66
N GLU A 31 -87.91 -103.53 6.54
CA GLU A 31 -86.70 -103.48 5.73
C GLU A 31 -86.46 -102.07 5.17
N GLU A 32 -87.51 -101.42 4.65
CA GLU A 32 -87.43 -100.04 4.15
C GLU A 32 -87.16 -99.01 5.28
N LEU A 33 -87.69 -99.21 6.48
CA LEU A 33 -87.38 -98.38 7.65
C LEU A 33 -85.94 -98.61 8.16
N GLU A 34 -85.47 -99.85 8.15
CA GLU A 34 -84.11 -100.21 8.53
C GLU A 34 -83.10 -99.58 7.56
N ASP A 35 -83.35 -99.67 6.25
CA ASP A 35 -82.56 -99.00 5.20
C ASP A 35 -82.55 -97.47 5.35
N GLN A 36 -83.69 -96.86 5.67
CA GLN A 36 -83.78 -95.42 5.93
C GLN A 36 -83.00 -95.01 7.19
N VAL A 37 -83.05 -95.79 8.26
CA VAL A 37 -82.29 -95.54 9.50
C VAL A 37 -80.78 -95.70 9.24
N VAL A 38 -80.37 -96.72 8.49
CA VAL A 38 -78.97 -96.92 8.08
C VAL A 38 -78.49 -95.75 7.21
N ALA A 39 -79.28 -95.32 6.22
CA ALA A 39 -78.96 -94.18 5.36
C ALA A 39 -78.89 -92.86 6.13
N LEU A 40 -79.81 -92.61 7.07
CA LEU A 40 -79.80 -91.43 7.94
C LEU A 40 -78.60 -91.44 8.90
N ASN A 41 -78.24 -92.59 9.46
CA ASN A 41 -77.05 -92.72 10.30
C ASN A 41 -75.77 -92.49 9.52
N ALA A 42 -75.65 -93.03 8.30
CA ALA A 42 -74.53 -92.78 7.40
C ALA A 42 -74.43 -91.28 7.07
N ARG A 43 -75.56 -90.64 6.74
CA ARG A 43 -75.61 -89.20 6.45
C ARG A 43 -75.26 -88.33 7.67
N ASN A 44 -75.70 -88.71 8.86
CA ASN A 44 -75.31 -88.02 10.09
C ASN A 44 -73.82 -88.18 10.35
N GLN A 45 -73.25 -89.37 10.15
CA GLN A 45 -71.81 -89.58 10.27
C GLN A 45 -71.00 -88.76 9.27
N THR A 46 -71.42 -88.67 8.00
CA THR A 46 -70.75 -87.83 7.00
C THR A 46 -70.86 -86.35 7.36
N LEU A 47 -72.05 -85.87 7.76
CA LEU A 47 -72.23 -84.49 8.20
C LEU A 47 -71.41 -84.17 9.45
N GLN A 48 -71.28 -85.10 10.39
CA GLN A 48 -70.44 -84.92 11.57
C GLN A 48 -68.96 -84.84 11.19
N ALA A 49 -68.52 -85.67 10.23
CA ALA A 49 -67.17 -85.61 9.68
C ALA A 49 -66.91 -84.28 8.96
N ASP A 50 -67.84 -83.81 8.13
CA ASP A 50 -67.75 -82.51 7.44
C ASP A 50 -67.73 -81.32 8.39
N ILE A 51 -68.52 -81.36 9.47
CA ILE A 51 -68.49 -80.33 10.52
C ILE A 51 -67.13 -80.34 11.23
N ASN A 52 -66.59 -81.52 11.53
CA ASN A 52 -65.28 -81.63 12.18
C ASN A 52 -64.15 -81.15 11.27
N THR A 53 -64.18 -81.45 9.97
CA THR A 53 -63.17 -80.95 9.02
C THR A 53 -63.28 -79.43 8.85
N GLN A 54 -64.49 -78.89 8.67
CA GLN A 54 -64.69 -77.43 8.54
C GLN A 54 -64.30 -76.67 9.80
N THR A 55 -64.59 -77.22 10.98
CA THR A 55 -64.16 -76.61 12.25
C THR A 55 -62.64 -76.62 12.40
N GLN A 56 -61.99 -77.72 12.01
CA GLN A 56 -60.53 -77.81 12.00
C GLN A 56 -59.90 -76.83 10.99
N GLU A 57 -60.43 -76.74 9.77
CA GLU A 57 -59.97 -75.78 8.76
C GLU A 57 -60.17 -74.32 9.21
N ARG A 58 -61.30 -74.02 9.86
CA ARG A 58 -61.57 -72.70 10.43
C ARG A 58 -60.57 -72.38 11.54
N ASP A 59 -60.30 -73.32 12.44
CA ASP A 59 -59.40 -73.11 13.57
C ASP A 59 -57.95 -72.94 13.09
N ASP A 60 -57.51 -73.72 12.09
CA ASP A 60 -56.22 -73.56 11.40
C ASP A 60 -56.11 -72.19 10.70
N ALA A 61 -57.18 -71.74 10.04
CA ALA A 61 -57.22 -70.43 9.40
C ALA A 61 -57.16 -69.28 10.41
N LEU A 62 -57.85 -69.42 11.55
CA LEU A 62 -57.81 -68.44 12.64
C LEU A 62 -56.41 -68.37 13.26
N GLU A 63 -55.74 -69.50 13.45
CA GLU A 63 -54.37 -69.53 13.97
C GLU A 63 -53.39 -68.86 13.00
N LYS A 64 -53.48 -69.16 11.70
CA LYS A 64 -52.66 -68.49 10.67
C LYS A 64 -52.91 -66.99 10.61
N LEU A 65 -54.18 -66.56 10.70
CA LEU A 65 -54.53 -65.15 10.73
C LEU A 65 -53.96 -64.45 11.97
N ALA A 66 -54.05 -65.08 13.14
CA ALA A 66 -53.48 -64.54 14.38
C ALA A 66 -51.96 -64.41 14.30
N GLN A 67 -51.28 -65.43 13.73
CA GLN A 67 -49.84 -65.37 13.46
C GLN A 67 -49.49 -64.22 12.49
N GLU A 68 -50.23 -64.06 11.39
CA GLU A 68 -50.00 -62.97 10.44
C GLU A 68 -50.23 -61.60 11.07
N GLN A 69 -51.29 -61.44 11.86
CA GLN A 69 -51.57 -60.19 12.59
C GLN A 69 -50.42 -59.85 13.56
N SER A 70 -49.91 -60.84 14.29
CA SER A 70 -48.77 -60.63 15.19
C SER A 70 -47.51 -60.23 14.41
N ALA A 71 -47.20 -60.91 13.30
CA ALA A 71 -46.05 -60.61 12.46
C ALA A 71 -46.14 -59.19 11.85
N ARG A 72 -47.34 -58.79 11.40
CA ARG A 72 -47.58 -57.43 10.90
C ARG A 72 -47.43 -56.39 11.99
N ALA A 73 -47.94 -56.65 13.20
CA ALA A 73 -47.79 -55.73 14.33
C ALA A 73 -46.31 -55.53 14.69
N TYR A 74 -45.51 -56.60 14.71
CA TYR A 74 -44.06 -56.50 14.92
C TYR A 74 -43.36 -55.72 13.80
N ALA A 75 -43.73 -55.96 12.53
CA ALA A 75 -43.15 -55.24 11.40
C ALA A 75 -43.48 -53.73 11.44
N ILE A 76 -44.71 -53.37 11.77
CA ILE A 76 -45.12 -51.97 11.92
C ILE A 76 -44.37 -51.31 13.07
N ALA A 77 -44.28 -51.96 14.24
CA ALA A 77 -43.54 -51.42 15.38
C ALA A 77 -42.05 -51.22 15.06
N ALA A 78 -41.43 -52.14 14.31
CA ALA A 78 -40.05 -52.00 13.87
C ALA A 78 -39.87 -50.82 12.90
N LEU A 79 -40.76 -50.67 11.92
CA LEU A 79 -40.74 -49.54 10.97
C LEU A 79 -41.00 -48.20 11.65
N GLU A 80 -41.90 -48.15 12.64
CA GLU A 80 -42.15 -46.94 13.44
C GLU A 80 -40.91 -46.54 14.25
N ALA A 81 -40.20 -47.53 14.83
CA ALA A 81 -38.95 -47.28 15.53
C ALA A 81 -37.87 -46.74 14.57
N GLU A 82 -37.72 -47.33 13.38
CA GLU A 82 -36.78 -46.87 12.36
C GLU A 82 -37.11 -45.46 11.85
N LEU A 83 -38.39 -45.18 11.61
CA LEU A 83 -38.86 -43.85 11.21
C LEU A 83 -38.57 -42.81 12.30
N GLN A 84 -38.79 -43.15 13.57
CA GLN A 84 -38.45 -42.26 14.67
C GLN A 84 -36.95 -41.98 14.75
N THR A 85 -36.10 -43.01 14.55
CA THR A 85 -34.65 -42.80 14.51
C THR A 85 -34.23 -41.89 13.35
N ALA A 86 -34.77 -42.11 12.16
CA ALA A 86 -34.46 -41.29 10.98
C ALA A 86 -34.93 -39.83 11.15
N VAL A 87 -36.10 -39.61 11.78
CA VAL A 87 -36.59 -38.27 12.10
C VAL A 87 -35.65 -37.57 13.09
N ASN A 88 -35.21 -38.27 14.14
CA ASN A 88 -34.28 -37.71 15.12
C ASN A 88 -32.93 -37.35 14.48
N GLU A 89 -32.39 -38.22 13.61
CA GLU A 89 -31.15 -37.95 12.88
C GLU A 89 -31.29 -36.75 11.94
N ARG A 90 -32.39 -36.67 11.18
CA ARG A 90 -32.68 -35.51 10.32
C ARG A 90 -32.73 -34.21 11.13
N ASP A 91 -33.36 -34.25 12.30
CA ASP A 91 -33.49 -33.07 13.16
C ASP A 91 -32.12 -32.63 13.70
N LEU A 92 -31.26 -33.58 14.12
CA LEU A 92 -29.88 -33.28 14.52
C LEU A 92 -29.07 -32.68 13.37
N ILE A 93 -29.12 -33.28 12.18
CA ILE A 93 -28.42 -32.77 10.99
C ILE A 93 -28.92 -31.38 10.63
N SER A 94 -30.23 -31.11 10.74
CA SER A 94 -30.78 -29.79 10.47
C SER A 94 -30.28 -28.75 11.47
N GLN A 95 -30.15 -29.10 12.75
CA GLN A 95 -29.57 -28.21 13.76
C GLN A 95 -28.10 -27.93 13.48
N ASP A 96 -27.32 -28.97 13.17
CA ASP A 96 -25.90 -28.82 12.82
C ASP A 96 -25.71 -27.95 11.57
N LEU A 97 -26.55 -28.13 10.53
CA LEU A 97 -26.52 -27.27 9.35
C LEU A 97 -26.77 -25.81 9.70
N THR A 98 -27.78 -25.51 10.51
CA THR A 98 -28.05 -24.12 10.93
C THR A 98 -26.92 -23.52 11.75
N LEU A 99 -26.24 -24.31 12.59
CA LEU A 99 -25.07 -23.87 13.34
C LEU A 99 -23.89 -23.58 12.40
N ILE A 100 -23.62 -24.46 11.45
CA ILE A 100 -22.54 -24.30 10.46
C ILE A 100 -22.81 -23.10 9.55
N GLU A 101 -24.06 -22.85 9.16
CA GLU A 101 -24.45 -21.67 8.39
C GLU A 101 -24.24 -20.38 9.21
N ALA A 102 -24.63 -20.38 10.49
CA ALA A 102 -24.39 -19.25 11.39
C ALA A 102 -22.87 -19.00 11.58
N GLU A 103 -22.07 -20.06 11.73
CA GLU A 103 -20.61 -19.94 11.84
C GLU A 103 -20.00 -19.40 10.54
N ASN A 104 -20.41 -19.92 9.38
CA ASN A 104 -19.93 -19.44 8.08
C ASN A 104 -20.28 -17.96 7.83
N THR A 105 -21.48 -17.52 8.22
CA THR A 105 -21.87 -16.10 8.09
C THR A 105 -21.03 -15.22 9.02
N ASN A 106 -20.78 -15.66 10.25
CA ASN A 106 -19.89 -14.97 11.19
C ASN A 106 -18.45 -14.89 10.64
N LEU A 107 -17.89 -15.99 10.17
CA LEU A 107 -16.55 -16.05 9.57
C LEU A 107 -16.45 -15.15 8.33
N SER A 108 -17.46 -15.17 7.45
CA SER A 108 -17.51 -14.30 6.27
C SER A 108 -17.54 -12.81 6.67
N SER A 109 -18.30 -12.45 7.72
CA SER A 109 -18.33 -11.08 8.22
C SER A 109 -17.00 -10.66 8.84
N ALA A 110 -16.36 -11.54 9.63
CA ALA A 110 -15.07 -11.30 10.25
C ALA A 110 -13.97 -11.14 9.18
N LEU A 111 -14.01 -11.95 8.13
CA LEU A 111 -13.10 -11.85 6.99
C LEU A 111 -13.24 -10.51 6.28
N LYS A 112 -14.47 -10.06 6.00
CA LYS A 112 -14.70 -8.72 5.40
C LYS A 112 -14.19 -7.58 6.27
N VAL A 113 -14.33 -7.68 7.59
CA VAL A 113 -13.78 -6.68 8.53
C VAL A 113 -12.26 -6.72 8.50
N ALA A 114 -11.65 -7.91 8.50
CA ALA A 114 -10.20 -8.06 8.42
C ALA A 114 -9.64 -7.52 7.09
N GLU A 115 -10.30 -7.75 5.97
CA GLU A 115 -9.93 -7.20 4.65
C GLU A 115 -9.97 -5.68 4.64
N ARG A 116 -11.07 -5.07 5.10
CA ARG A 116 -11.15 -3.60 5.24
C ARG A 116 -10.09 -3.03 6.17
N THR A 117 -9.81 -3.73 7.27
CA THR A 117 -8.76 -3.31 8.21
C THR A 117 -7.39 -3.36 7.55
N LYS A 118 -7.10 -4.43 6.79
CA LYS A 118 -5.86 -4.58 6.03
C LYS A 118 -5.70 -3.48 4.97
N GLU A 119 -6.77 -3.17 4.23
CA GLU A 119 -6.77 -2.11 3.22
C GLU A 119 -6.46 -0.75 3.86
N ARG A 120 -7.19 -0.39 4.94
CA ARG A 120 -6.93 0.83 5.70
C ARG A 120 -5.49 0.93 6.22
N LEU A 121 -4.96 -0.15 6.79
CA LEU A 121 -3.58 -0.18 7.28
C LEU A 121 -2.57 -0.07 6.13
N SER A 122 -2.87 -0.64 4.96
CA SER A 122 -2.01 -0.51 3.78
C SER A 122 -1.97 0.92 3.25
N GLU A 123 -3.11 1.61 3.24
CA GLU A 123 -3.21 3.03 2.90
C GLU A 123 -2.45 3.91 3.91
N GLU A 124 -2.63 3.64 5.21
CA GLU A 124 -1.94 4.35 6.29
C GLU A 124 -0.41 4.17 6.19
N VAL A 125 0.07 2.95 5.92
CA VAL A 125 1.50 2.69 5.70
C VAL A 125 2.02 3.41 4.44
N ALA A 126 1.22 3.47 3.37
CA ALA A 126 1.61 4.20 2.15
C ALA A 126 1.74 5.70 2.42
N GLN A 127 0.78 6.29 3.15
CA GLN A 127 0.81 7.70 3.56
C GLN A 127 2.01 8.01 4.47
N ILE A 128 2.26 7.17 5.47
CA ILE A 128 3.42 7.36 6.37
C ILE A 128 4.74 7.29 5.57
N ARG A 129 4.84 6.42 4.57
CA ARG A 129 6.04 6.35 3.72
C ARG A 129 6.24 7.63 2.92
N THR A 130 5.18 8.20 2.35
CA THR A 130 5.27 9.48 1.63
C THR A 130 5.65 10.61 2.59
N GLU A 131 5.02 10.68 3.77
CA GLU A 131 5.36 11.69 4.78
C GLU A 131 6.80 11.59 5.27
N ILE A 132 7.31 10.38 5.47
CA ILE A 132 8.72 10.16 5.83
C ILE A 132 9.65 10.64 4.72
N GLN A 133 9.34 10.33 3.46
CA GLN A 133 10.14 10.77 2.32
C GLN A 133 10.15 12.30 2.20
N ASP A 134 8.98 12.94 2.32
CA ASP A 134 8.84 14.40 2.26
C ASP A 134 9.57 15.06 3.44
N SER A 135 9.47 14.49 4.64
CA SER A 135 10.19 14.97 5.82
C SER A 135 11.70 14.84 5.67
N GLN A 136 12.19 13.75 5.07
CA GLN A 136 13.60 13.57 4.75
C GLN A 136 14.09 14.59 3.74
N GLN A 137 13.35 14.80 2.64
CA GLN A 137 13.68 15.83 1.65
C GLN A 137 13.73 17.23 2.26
N SER A 138 12.74 17.59 3.08
CA SER A 138 12.73 18.88 3.78
C SER A 138 13.91 19.01 4.74
N THR A 139 14.29 17.93 5.42
CA THR A 139 15.47 17.92 6.30
C THR A 139 16.77 18.13 5.52
N ASP A 140 16.91 17.47 4.37
CA ASP A 140 18.07 17.61 3.49
C ASP A 140 18.18 19.05 2.95
N GLU A 141 17.06 19.64 2.53
CA GLU A 141 17.00 21.04 2.09
C GLU A 141 17.40 22.01 3.20
N MET A 142 16.86 21.81 4.41
CA MET A 142 17.25 22.62 5.58
C MET A 142 18.73 22.45 5.92
N PHE A 143 19.27 21.23 5.81
CA PHE A 143 20.68 20.97 6.07
C PHE A 143 21.58 21.67 5.04
N LEU A 144 21.24 21.62 3.76
CA LEU A 144 21.96 22.34 2.70
C LEU A 144 21.93 23.85 2.94
N GLU A 145 20.80 24.40 3.37
CA GLU A 145 20.70 25.83 3.69
C GLU A 145 21.53 26.21 4.91
N VAL A 146 21.53 25.40 5.96
CA VAL A 146 22.39 25.60 7.14
C VAL A 146 23.87 25.55 6.73
N LEU A 147 24.27 24.62 5.87
CA LEU A 147 25.64 24.54 5.36
C LEU A 147 26.01 25.81 4.57
N ARG A 148 25.15 26.23 3.64
CA ARG A 148 25.34 27.45 2.85
C ARG A 148 25.47 28.70 3.72
N LEU A 149 24.60 28.85 4.72
CA LEU A 149 24.64 29.96 5.66
C LEU A 149 25.89 29.91 6.55
N THR A 150 26.32 28.72 6.98
CA THR A 150 27.53 28.52 7.77
C THR A 150 28.78 28.89 6.98
N ASP A 151 28.90 28.41 5.74
CA ASP A 151 30.00 28.77 4.85
C ASP A 151 30.03 30.28 4.55
N GLY A 152 28.86 30.86 4.31
CA GLY A 152 28.71 32.31 4.14
C GLY A 152 29.17 33.09 5.37
N ASN A 153 28.77 32.66 6.56
CA ASN A 153 29.15 33.29 7.82
C ASN A 153 30.66 33.16 8.10
N ASN A 154 31.24 31.99 7.81
CA ASN A 154 32.69 31.77 7.94
C ASN A 154 33.47 32.66 6.97
N ALA A 155 33.03 32.75 5.70
CA ALA A 155 33.65 33.63 4.71
C ALA A 155 33.56 35.11 5.11
N GLN A 156 32.43 35.54 5.66
CA GLN A 156 32.27 36.91 6.18
C GLN A 156 33.16 37.17 7.40
N THR A 157 33.26 36.21 8.32
CA THR A 157 34.13 36.29 9.50
C THR A 157 35.60 36.40 9.10
N ALA A 158 36.06 35.62 8.12
CA ALA A 158 37.41 35.71 7.59
C ALA A 158 37.70 37.07 6.93
N LYS A 159 36.74 37.61 6.14
CA LYS A 159 36.85 38.96 5.58
C LYS A 159 36.94 40.03 6.65
N LEU A 160 36.14 39.91 7.71
CA LEU A 160 36.17 40.85 8.84
C LEU A 160 37.53 40.82 9.53
N GLN A 161 38.09 39.65 9.80
CA GLN A 161 39.42 39.52 10.38
C GLN A 161 40.50 40.17 9.51
N LEU A 162 40.47 39.92 8.20
CA LEU A 162 41.40 40.54 7.25
C LEU A 162 41.26 42.08 7.22
N LEU A 163 40.03 42.59 7.25
CA LEU A 163 39.78 44.04 7.29
C LEU A 163 40.31 44.67 8.59
N VAL A 164 40.09 44.02 9.74
CA VAL A 164 40.62 44.46 11.03
C VAL A 164 42.14 44.45 11.05
N GLU A 165 42.79 43.43 10.47
CA GLU A 165 44.24 43.40 10.34
C GLU A 165 44.76 44.52 9.42
N ARG A 166 44.10 44.76 8.30
CA ARG A 166 44.45 45.82 7.36
C ARG A 166 44.28 47.20 7.98
N GLU A 167 43.20 47.42 8.73
CA GLU A 167 42.98 48.64 9.51
C GLU A 167 44.15 48.90 10.46
N LYS A 168 44.54 47.90 11.27
CA LYS A 168 45.70 48.02 12.16
C LYS A 168 46.98 48.35 11.41
N GLN A 169 47.25 47.67 10.29
CA GLN A 169 48.42 47.97 9.45
C GLN A 169 48.40 49.39 8.90
N LEU A 170 47.25 49.88 8.44
CA LEU A 170 47.08 51.25 7.94
C LEU A 170 47.29 52.28 9.04
N VAL A 171 46.72 52.07 10.23
CA VAL A 171 46.95 52.94 11.40
C VAL A 171 48.44 53.01 11.74
N HIS A 172 49.15 51.88 11.74
CA HIS A 172 50.61 51.87 11.96
C HIS A 172 51.40 52.57 10.85
N ARG A 173 50.97 52.46 9.59
CA ARG A 173 51.59 53.19 8.47
C ARG A 173 51.36 54.69 8.59
N LEU A 174 50.12 55.12 8.84
CA LEU A 174 49.77 56.53 9.05
C LEU A 174 50.52 57.11 10.25
N ALA A 175 50.62 56.39 11.37
CA ALA A 175 51.40 56.85 12.52
C ALA A 175 52.89 57.04 12.17
N ARG A 176 53.49 56.11 11.41
CA ARG A 176 54.87 56.26 10.93
C ARG A 176 55.01 57.45 9.96
N MET A 177 54.11 57.61 9.00
CA MET A 177 54.10 58.74 8.07
C MET A 177 53.96 60.07 8.81
N ASN A 178 53.00 60.18 9.74
CA ASN A 178 52.83 61.37 10.58
C ASN A 178 54.07 61.68 11.41
N ASN A 179 54.75 60.67 11.96
CA ASN A 179 56.02 60.89 12.67
C ASN A 179 57.12 61.44 11.75
N VAL A 180 57.21 60.96 10.50
CA VAL A 180 58.15 61.46 9.49
C VAL A 180 57.78 62.89 9.09
N LEU A 181 56.50 63.18 8.81
CA LEU A 181 56.02 64.53 8.49
C LEU A 181 56.34 65.51 9.61
N ARG A 182 55.95 65.19 10.85
CA ARG A 182 56.24 66.03 12.03
C ARG A 182 57.74 66.25 12.24
N LYS A 183 58.58 65.24 12.04
CA LYS A 183 60.05 65.38 12.16
C LYS A 183 60.62 66.33 11.10
N ASN A 184 60.04 66.33 9.90
CA ASN A 184 60.41 67.24 8.82
C ASN A 184 59.62 68.56 8.84
N GLN A 185 58.83 68.83 9.90
CA GLN A 185 57.98 70.02 10.05
C GLN A 185 56.96 70.19 8.90
N LEU A 186 56.58 69.07 8.27
CA LEU A 186 55.55 68.98 7.27
C LEU A 186 54.24 68.53 7.92
N ASP A 187 53.13 68.90 7.31
CA ASP A 187 51.77 68.49 7.71
C ASP A 187 51.06 67.85 6.51
N GLU A 188 49.92 67.20 6.71
CA GLU A 188 49.11 66.62 5.63
C GLU A 188 48.75 67.66 4.54
N PHE A 189 48.69 68.92 4.92
CA PHE A 189 48.40 70.06 4.05
C PHE A 189 49.63 70.90 3.68
N SER A 190 50.86 70.42 3.94
CA SER A 190 52.05 71.15 3.52
C SER A 190 52.10 71.26 2.01
N ASP A 191 52.23 72.48 1.51
CA ASP A 191 52.23 72.75 0.07
C ASP A 191 53.52 72.23 -0.57
N VAL A 192 53.43 71.06 -1.21
CA VAL A 192 54.53 70.46 -1.98
C VAL A 192 54.44 70.87 -3.45
N HIS A 193 53.48 71.75 -3.83
CA HIS A 193 53.23 72.12 -5.23
C HIS A 193 54.39 72.86 -5.89
N GLU A 194 55.33 73.44 -5.12
CA GLU A 194 56.48 74.18 -5.66
C GLU A 194 57.78 73.35 -5.74
N ILE A 195 57.84 72.16 -5.11
CA ILE A 195 59.03 71.31 -5.11
C ILE A 195 58.80 70.14 -6.06
N PRO A 196 59.39 70.16 -7.28
CA PRO A 196 59.24 69.04 -8.19
C PRO A 196 59.93 67.79 -7.61
N PRO A 197 59.31 66.60 -7.69
CA PRO A 197 59.92 65.35 -7.26
C PRO A 197 61.16 65.03 -8.10
N VAL A 198 62.18 64.40 -7.50
CA VAL A 198 63.41 63.99 -8.22
C VAL A 198 63.06 62.83 -9.13
N LEU A 199 62.93 63.11 -10.42
CA LEU A 199 62.50 62.16 -11.44
C LEU A 199 63.30 62.37 -12.72
N ASP A 200 63.60 61.25 -13.36
CA ASP A 200 64.25 61.20 -14.66
C ASP A 200 63.20 60.89 -15.73
N GLY A 201 63.13 61.74 -16.75
CA GLY A 201 62.24 61.62 -17.89
C GLY A 201 62.97 61.70 -19.22
N VAL A 202 62.23 61.51 -20.30
CA VAL A 202 62.76 61.60 -21.67
C VAL A 202 61.87 62.54 -22.49
N VAL A 203 62.49 63.29 -23.41
CA VAL A 203 61.79 64.12 -24.39
C VAL A 203 61.17 63.22 -25.47
N THR A 204 59.85 63.14 -25.52
CA THR A 204 59.11 62.28 -26.46
C THR A 204 58.85 62.93 -27.81
N ALA A 205 58.66 64.26 -27.83
CA ALA A 205 58.46 65.03 -29.06
C ALA A 205 58.95 66.48 -28.89
N VAL A 206 59.41 67.09 -29.99
CA VAL A 206 59.84 68.50 -30.03
C VAL A 206 59.18 69.19 -31.22
N GLN A 207 58.51 70.31 -30.99
CA GLN A 207 57.85 71.12 -32.02
C GLN A 207 58.07 72.62 -31.75
N LYS A 208 58.93 73.23 -32.57
CA LYS A 208 59.34 74.65 -32.45
C LYS A 208 59.85 74.96 -31.04
N ASP A 209 59.07 75.69 -30.24
CA ASP A 209 59.43 76.18 -28.90
C ASP A 209 58.80 75.34 -27.78
N LEU A 210 58.02 74.31 -28.13
CA LEU A 210 57.35 73.40 -27.22
C LEU A 210 57.96 72.00 -27.35
N LEU A 211 58.05 71.30 -26.23
CA LEU A 211 58.46 69.90 -26.18
C LEU A 211 57.54 69.12 -25.25
N GLN A 212 57.40 67.83 -25.53
CA GLN A 212 56.66 66.91 -24.71
C GLN A 212 57.65 66.01 -23.97
N ILE A 213 57.42 65.82 -22.67
CA ILE A 213 58.20 64.93 -21.81
C ILE A 213 57.34 63.75 -21.34
N SER A 214 58.00 62.65 -20.99
CA SER A 214 57.38 61.44 -20.44
C SER A 214 57.01 61.53 -18.95
N LEU A 215 56.99 62.72 -18.37
CA LEU A 215 56.63 62.95 -16.97
C LEU A 215 55.29 63.71 -16.92
N GLY A 216 54.36 63.25 -16.08
CA GLY A 216 53.00 63.79 -16.00
C GLY A 216 52.56 64.21 -14.61
N HIS A 217 51.26 64.43 -14.48
CA HIS A 217 50.60 64.77 -13.23
C HIS A 217 50.70 63.65 -12.18
N ASP A 218 50.60 62.38 -12.61
CA ASP A 218 50.68 61.22 -11.72
C ASP A 218 52.09 61.07 -11.12
N ASP A 219 53.09 61.56 -11.85
CA ASP A 219 54.48 61.61 -11.40
C ASP A 219 54.75 62.81 -10.48
N GLY A 220 53.78 63.69 -10.27
CA GLY A 220 53.90 64.85 -9.39
C GLY A 220 54.48 66.10 -10.04
N ILE A 221 54.53 66.17 -11.38
CA ILE A 221 54.89 67.39 -12.10
C ILE A 221 53.67 68.32 -12.18
N ARG A 222 53.87 69.61 -11.89
CA ARG A 222 52.87 70.70 -11.96
C ARG A 222 53.30 71.78 -12.96
N GLN A 223 52.33 72.56 -13.43
CA GLN A 223 52.58 73.75 -14.23
C GLN A 223 53.52 74.72 -13.49
N GLY A 224 54.51 75.26 -14.20
CA GLY A 224 55.50 76.20 -13.67
C GLY A 224 56.82 75.57 -13.22
N HIS A 225 56.90 74.24 -13.06
CA HIS A 225 58.15 73.57 -12.71
C HIS A 225 59.22 73.73 -13.79
N GLU A 226 60.45 73.96 -13.36
CA GLU A 226 61.62 74.01 -14.23
C GLU A 226 62.31 72.65 -14.27
N LEU A 227 62.70 72.23 -15.48
CA LEU A 227 63.37 70.97 -15.75
C LEU A 227 64.62 71.24 -16.58
N ASP A 228 65.71 70.56 -16.25
CA ASP A 228 66.96 70.64 -16.99
C ASP A 228 67.05 69.49 -17.99
N VAL A 229 67.44 69.81 -19.24
CA VAL A 229 67.54 68.87 -20.36
C VAL A 229 69.00 68.57 -20.68
N TYR A 230 69.34 67.30 -20.78
CA TYR A 230 70.67 66.78 -21.01
C TYR A 230 70.72 65.85 -22.23
N ARG A 231 71.84 65.91 -22.96
CA ARG A 231 72.18 64.94 -24.00
C ARG A 231 73.45 64.21 -23.56
N GLY A 232 73.27 63.00 -23.03
CA GLY A 232 74.34 62.29 -22.32
C GLY A 232 74.75 63.10 -21.08
N THR A 233 76.02 63.51 -21.01
CA THR A 233 76.54 64.34 -19.91
C THR A 233 76.54 65.85 -20.22
N LYS A 234 76.09 66.25 -21.41
CA LYS A 234 76.09 67.66 -21.84
C LYS A 234 74.75 68.32 -21.53
N TYR A 235 74.78 69.44 -20.81
CA TYR A 235 73.60 70.29 -20.60
C TYR A 235 73.19 70.99 -21.90
N VAL A 236 71.93 70.79 -22.30
CA VAL A 236 71.36 71.29 -23.56
C VAL A 236 70.53 72.55 -23.32
N GLY A 237 69.70 72.56 -22.27
CA GLY A 237 68.92 73.73 -21.89
C GLY A 237 67.94 73.49 -20.75
N ARG A 238 67.18 74.53 -20.40
CA ARG A 238 66.13 74.48 -19.37
C ARG A 238 64.76 74.71 -19.98
N VAL A 239 63.78 74.00 -19.45
CA VAL A 239 62.40 73.99 -19.94
C VAL A 239 61.46 74.22 -18.77
N GLN A 240 60.38 74.95 -18.99
CA GLN A 240 59.35 75.19 -17.99
C GLN A 240 58.06 74.49 -18.39
N VAL A 241 57.46 73.76 -17.45
CA VAL A 241 56.21 73.03 -17.69
C VAL A 241 55.06 74.02 -17.88
N ARG A 242 54.43 74.00 -19.05
CA ARG A 242 53.26 74.82 -19.37
C ARG A 242 51.96 74.12 -19.04
N GLU A 243 51.88 72.82 -19.29
CA GLU A 243 50.67 72.03 -19.12
C GLU A 243 51.03 70.57 -18.81
N THR A 244 50.26 69.93 -17.94
CA THR A 244 50.51 68.56 -17.48
C THR A 244 49.31 67.68 -17.78
N ASN A 245 49.54 66.59 -18.53
CA ASN A 245 48.61 65.46 -18.66
C ASN A 245 48.98 64.35 -17.65
N PRO A 246 48.11 63.34 -17.41
CA PRO A 246 48.37 62.30 -16.40
C PRO A 246 49.76 61.64 -16.51
N SER A 247 50.21 61.30 -17.72
CA SER A 247 51.48 60.59 -17.98
C SER A 247 52.43 61.33 -18.92
N SER A 248 52.23 62.62 -19.18
CA SER A 248 53.11 63.43 -20.02
C SER A 248 52.91 64.91 -19.77
N ALA A 249 53.91 65.75 -19.98
CA ALA A 249 53.77 67.19 -19.83
C ALA A 249 54.31 67.93 -21.05
N VAL A 250 53.69 69.06 -21.36
CA VAL A 250 54.13 69.99 -22.39
C VAL A 250 54.94 71.09 -21.71
N CYS A 251 56.18 71.25 -22.16
CA CYS A 251 57.12 72.23 -21.64
C CYS A 251 57.46 73.25 -22.73
N GLU A 252 57.69 74.48 -22.32
CA GLU A 252 58.22 75.56 -23.14
C GLU A 252 59.71 75.72 -22.88
N ILE A 253 60.48 75.92 -23.94
CA ILE A 253 61.94 76.11 -23.84
C ILE A 253 62.23 77.53 -23.35
N ILE A 254 63.09 77.69 -22.34
CA ILE A 254 63.55 79.01 -21.90
C ILE A 254 64.77 79.41 -22.76
N PRO A 255 64.65 80.38 -23.69
CA PRO A 255 65.70 80.65 -24.68
C PRO A 255 67.02 81.10 -24.05
N ASN A 256 66.96 81.77 -22.90
CA ASN A 256 68.12 82.28 -22.17
C ASN A 256 69.06 81.18 -21.65
N TYR A 257 68.56 79.95 -21.51
CA TYR A 257 69.33 78.81 -21.01
C TYR A 257 69.65 77.78 -22.09
N LEU A 258 69.27 78.04 -23.34
CA LEU A 258 69.50 77.13 -24.46
C LEU A 258 70.95 77.24 -24.95
N ARG A 259 71.70 76.15 -24.84
CA ARG A 259 73.09 76.06 -25.36
C ARG A 259 73.18 75.30 -26.67
N ASP A 260 72.22 74.44 -26.94
CA ASP A 260 72.16 73.58 -28.13
C ASP A 260 70.70 73.23 -28.45
N THR A 261 70.41 72.80 -29.67
CA THR A 261 69.04 72.42 -30.09
C THR A 261 68.59 71.14 -29.39
N ILE A 262 67.43 71.17 -28.71
CA ILE A 262 66.82 70.01 -28.05
C ILE A 262 66.28 69.04 -29.11
N ARG A 263 66.49 67.74 -28.90
CA ARG A 263 66.05 66.66 -29.79
C ARG A 263 65.18 65.67 -29.02
N LYS A 264 64.43 64.89 -29.79
CA LYS A 264 63.77 63.69 -29.26
C LYS A 264 64.82 62.76 -28.63
N ASP A 265 64.46 62.13 -27.53
CA ASP A 265 65.28 61.24 -26.69
C ASP A 265 66.36 61.92 -25.82
N ASP A 266 66.36 63.25 -25.71
CA ASP A 266 67.15 63.94 -24.68
C ASP A 266 66.57 63.64 -23.27
N LEU A 267 67.43 63.56 -22.26
CA LEU A 267 67.07 63.25 -20.87
C LEU A 267 66.62 64.51 -20.13
N VAL A 268 65.62 64.38 -19.27
CA VAL A 268 65.03 65.49 -18.51
C VAL A 268 65.09 65.16 -17.02
N ALA A 269 65.65 66.07 -16.22
CA ALA A 269 65.75 65.91 -14.77
C ALA A 269 65.28 67.17 -14.04
N THR A 270 64.60 67.00 -12.91
CA THR A 270 64.09 68.09 -12.05
C THR A 270 65.17 68.76 -11.21
N LYS A 271 66.29 68.07 -10.92
CA LYS A 271 67.46 68.64 -10.23
C LYS A 271 68.68 67.72 -10.42
N LEU A 272 69.87 68.29 -10.62
CA LEU A 272 71.13 67.53 -10.59
C LEU A 272 71.40 67.08 -9.14
N ASN A 273 71.68 65.78 -8.94
CA ASN A 273 72.38 65.31 -7.75
C ASN A 273 73.88 65.60 -7.88
#